data_AF-A0A8T1ZQV1-F1
#
_entry.id   AF-A0A8T1ZQV1-F1
#
_cell.length_a   1.000
_cell.length_b   1.000
_cell.length_c   1.000
_cell.angle_alpha   90.00
_cell.angle_beta   90.00
_cell.angle_gamma   90.00
#
_symmetry.space_group_name_H-M   'P 1'
#
loop_
_entity.id
_entity.type
_entity.pdbx_description
1 polymer ?
#
loop_
_entity_poly.entity_id
_entity_poly.type
_entity_poly.pdbx_seq_one_letter_code
_entity_poly.pdbx_strand_id
1 'polypeptide(L)'
;MISNGLVDDGNEWFSVAVAVTFLSLVHIAVSIPFIMLHGISAECSDHTKSNFPRLLSNLSGSRGSCVEIGNGKIDSWLMPLTKQVEIVCDKGNLVARGLIEFCDDGPPVYNYVSLAGPHAGESSVPFCGDHLAPSGYIKIPNDIPEYMKSSKYLPKLNNEIPNQRNSTYKDRFTRLKNLVLIMFQDDTVIVPKESSWFGFYPD
;
A
#
# COMPACT_ATOMS: atom_id res chain seq x y z
N MET A 1 27.76 62.04 -34.10
CA MET A 1 27.08 60.75 -34.37
C MET A 1 27.35 59.82 -33.20
N ILE A 2 26.30 59.14 -32.73
CA ILE A 2 26.31 57.92 -31.91
C ILE A 2 27.12 57.96 -30.58
N SER A 3 26.39 58.10 -29.47
CA SER A 3 26.82 57.64 -28.16
C SER A 3 26.44 56.16 -28.02
N ASN A 4 27.40 55.25 -27.99
CA ASN A 4 27.13 53.84 -27.73
C ASN A 4 26.94 53.63 -26.22
N GLY A 5 25.72 53.29 -25.81
CA GLY A 5 25.46 52.87 -24.43
C GLY A 5 26.10 51.51 -24.16
N LEU A 6 26.89 51.42 -23.09
CA LEU A 6 27.25 50.14 -22.49
C LEU A 6 26.02 49.63 -21.75
N VAL A 7 25.43 48.54 -22.25
CA VAL A 7 24.35 47.83 -21.58
C VAL A 7 24.94 47.06 -20.40
N ASP A 8 24.21 47.07 -19.27
CA ASP A 8 24.68 46.54 -17.99
C ASP A 8 24.46 45.02 -17.90
N ASP A 9 25.21 44.26 -18.69
CA ASP A 9 25.15 42.79 -18.76
C ASP A 9 25.29 42.14 -17.37
N GLY A 10 26.04 42.75 -16.46
CA GLY A 10 26.30 42.22 -15.11
C GLY A 10 25.04 42.08 -14.26
N ASN A 11 24.11 43.03 -14.37
CA ASN A 11 22.84 42.98 -13.65
C ASN A 11 21.88 41.93 -14.21
N GLU A 12 21.90 41.65 -15.52
CA GLU A 12 21.10 40.56 -16.10
C GLU A 12 21.59 39.20 -15.61
N TRP A 13 22.89 38.91 -15.69
CA TRP A 13 23.44 37.63 -15.22
C TRP A 13 23.25 37.42 -13.71
N PHE A 14 23.38 38.48 -12.91
CA PHE A 14 23.07 38.43 -11.47
C PHE A 14 21.59 38.12 -11.22
N SER A 15 20.68 38.81 -11.91
CA SER A 15 19.23 38.59 -11.78
C SER A 15 18.81 37.18 -12.23
N VAL A 16 19.42 36.66 -13.31
CA VAL A 16 19.22 35.28 -13.78
C VAL A 16 19.74 34.27 -12.76
N ALA A 17 20.93 34.48 -12.19
CA ALA A 17 21.48 33.60 -11.15
C ALA A 17 20.62 33.58 -9.87
N VAL A 18 20.13 34.75 -9.44
CA VAL A 18 19.17 34.87 -8.32
C VAL A 18 17.86 34.16 -8.64
N ALA A 19 17.30 34.33 -9.85
CA ALA A 19 16.08 33.64 -10.26
C ALA A 19 16.25 32.11 -10.31
N VAL A 20 17.35 31.61 -10.86
CA VAL A 20 17.65 30.17 -10.95
C VAL A 20 17.88 29.56 -9.56
N THR A 21 18.57 30.25 -8.66
CA THR A 21 18.75 29.79 -7.28
C THR A 21 17.46 29.85 -6.47
N PHE A 22 16.60 30.84 -6.69
CA PHE A 22 15.27 30.88 -6.07
C PHE A 22 14.39 29.73 -6.57
N LEU A 23 14.37 29.48 -7.88
CA LEU A 23 13.62 28.38 -8.51
C LEU A 23 14.11 26.98 -8.08
N SER A 24 15.41 26.79 -7.86
CA SER A 24 15.94 25.51 -7.34
C SER A 24 15.69 25.30 -5.85
N LEU A 25 15.40 26.37 -5.10
CA LEU A 25 14.96 26.31 -3.70
C LEU A 25 13.44 26.13 -3.54
N VAL A 26 12.65 26.38 -4.60
CA VAL A 26 11.22 26.02 -4.63
C VAL A 26 11.12 24.50 -4.60
N HIS A 27 10.93 23.97 -3.39
CA HIS A 27 10.47 22.61 -3.20
C HIS A 27 9.07 22.52 -3.80
N ILE A 28 8.98 22.00 -5.02
CA ILE A 28 7.69 21.63 -5.61
C ILE A 28 7.10 20.60 -4.65
N ALA A 29 6.06 20.99 -3.92
CA ALA A 29 5.24 20.08 -3.14
C ALA A 29 4.48 19.20 -4.14
N VAL A 30 5.16 18.17 -4.66
CA VAL A 30 4.59 17.23 -5.62
C VAL A 30 3.48 16.51 -4.90
N SER A 31 2.26 16.84 -5.28
CA SER A 31 1.05 16.25 -4.76
C SER A 31 0.92 14.81 -5.29
N ILE A 32 1.61 13.88 -4.62
CA ILE A 32 1.66 12.47 -5.04
C ILE A 32 0.22 11.92 -4.97
N PRO A 33 -0.33 11.37 -6.06
CA PRO A 33 -1.65 10.74 -6.03
C PRO A 33 -1.62 9.50 -5.16
N PHE A 34 -2.72 9.22 -4.48
CA PHE A 34 -2.84 8.04 -3.62
C PHE A 34 -3.98 7.13 -4.06
N ILE A 35 -3.80 5.84 -3.82
CA ILE A 35 -4.79 4.81 -4.05
C ILE A 35 -5.24 4.31 -2.68
N MET A 36 -6.54 4.37 -2.40
CA MET A 36 -7.13 3.78 -1.21
C MET A 36 -7.75 2.43 -1.55
N LEU A 37 -7.44 1.45 -0.70
CA LEU A 37 -7.69 0.05 -0.92
C LEU A 37 -8.42 -0.46 0.34
N HIS A 38 -9.72 -0.72 0.21
CA HIS A 38 -10.56 -0.97 1.37
C HIS A 38 -10.39 -2.40 1.93
N GLY A 39 -10.82 -2.60 3.18
CA GLY A 39 -10.87 -3.92 3.80
C GLY A 39 -12.10 -4.74 3.39
N ILE A 40 -12.18 -5.96 3.91
CA ILE A 40 -13.34 -6.86 3.73
C ILE A 40 -14.62 -6.18 4.26
N SER A 41 -15.75 -6.39 3.58
CA SER A 41 -17.06 -5.81 3.92
C SER A 41 -17.19 -4.28 3.82
N ALA A 42 -16.20 -3.60 3.24
CA ALA A 42 -16.30 -2.22 2.76
C ALA A 42 -16.44 -2.19 1.22
N GLU A 43 -16.75 -1.01 0.69
CA GLU A 43 -16.87 -0.71 -0.74
C GLU A 43 -16.63 0.81 -0.94
N CYS A 44 -16.16 1.19 -2.11
CA CYS A 44 -16.00 2.56 -2.58
C CYS A 44 -17.31 3.19 -3.10
N SER A 45 -18.32 2.40 -3.47
CA SER A 45 -19.65 2.90 -3.87
C SER A 45 -20.48 3.47 -2.70
N ASP A 46 -20.21 3.03 -1.47
CA ASP A 46 -20.92 3.50 -0.27
C ASP A 46 -20.61 5.00 -0.01
N HIS A 47 -21.56 5.87 -0.34
CA HIS A 47 -21.45 7.32 -0.16
C HIS A 47 -21.25 7.78 1.29
N THR A 48 -21.45 6.91 2.29
CA THR A 48 -21.13 7.23 3.69
C THR A 48 -19.67 6.94 4.02
N LYS A 49 -19.07 5.88 3.44
CA LYS A 49 -17.67 5.46 3.70
C LYS A 49 -16.65 6.02 2.71
N SER A 50 -17.04 6.22 1.46
CA SER A 50 -16.22 6.85 0.39
C SER A 50 -15.88 8.33 0.65
N ASN A 51 -16.36 8.90 1.75
CA ASN A 51 -15.90 10.19 2.25
C ASN A 51 -14.42 10.20 2.64
N PHE A 52 -13.82 9.08 3.07
CA PHE A 52 -12.41 9.07 3.51
C PHE A 52 -11.39 9.40 2.39
N PRO A 53 -11.45 8.81 1.18
CA PRO A 53 -10.63 9.26 0.04
C PRO A 53 -10.84 10.74 -0.30
N ARG A 54 -12.07 11.24 -0.22
CA ARG A 54 -12.40 12.64 -0.52
C ARG A 54 -11.84 13.59 0.55
N LEU A 55 -11.94 13.20 1.83
CA LEU A 55 -11.38 13.92 2.96
C LEU A 55 -9.85 13.97 2.87
N LEU A 56 -9.18 12.85 2.62
CA LEU A 56 -7.72 12.85 2.40
C LEU A 56 -7.34 13.74 1.22
N SER A 57 -8.08 13.66 0.10
CA SER A 57 -7.80 14.49 -1.08
C SER A 57 -7.89 15.99 -0.77
N ASN A 58 -8.91 16.39 0.00
CA ASN A 58 -9.09 17.77 0.44
C ASN A 58 -8.00 18.22 1.44
N LEU A 59 -7.57 17.35 2.35
CA LEU A 59 -6.57 17.66 3.38
C LEU A 59 -5.13 17.68 2.85
N SER A 60 -4.79 16.78 1.92
CA SER A 60 -3.43 16.66 1.37
C SER A 60 -3.24 17.45 0.08
N GLY A 61 -4.32 17.91 -0.56
CA GLY A 61 -4.30 18.45 -1.92
C GLY A 61 -4.01 17.40 -3.00
N SER A 62 -3.98 16.11 -2.66
CA SER A 62 -3.67 15.00 -3.59
C SER A 62 -4.89 14.43 -4.25
N ARG A 63 -4.72 14.00 -5.50
CA ARG A 63 -5.73 13.18 -6.19
C ARG A 63 -5.78 11.78 -5.57
N GLY A 64 -6.78 11.53 -4.73
CA GLY A 64 -7.13 10.20 -4.26
C GLY A 64 -7.99 9.43 -5.25
N SER A 65 -7.87 8.11 -5.24
CA SER A 65 -8.81 7.18 -5.88
C SER A 65 -9.06 5.99 -4.95
N CYS A 66 -10.33 5.73 -4.62
CA CYS A 66 -10.74 4.46 -4.02
C CYS A 66 -10.88 3.41 -5.13
N VAL A 67 -10.53 2.15 -4.86
CA VAL A 67 -10.68 1.08 -5.85
C VAL A 67 -11.42 -0.13 -5.28
N GLU A 68 -12.43 -0.57 -6.03
CA GLU A 68 -13.18 -1.80 -5.84
C GLU A 68 -12.42 -3.00 -6.43
N ILE A 69 -12.51 -4.15 -5.77
CA ILE A 69 -12.03 -5.43 -6.30
C ILE A 69 -13.26 -6.31 -6.56
N GLY A 70 -13.53 -6.63 -7.82
CA GLY A 70 -14.75 -7.34 -8.22
C GLY A 70 -16.01 -6.46 -8.16
N ASN A 71 -17.16 -7.09 -8.01
CA ASN A 71 -18.49 -6.47 -8.06
C ASN A 71 -19.08 -6.27 -6.65
N GLY A 72 -18.28 -5.68 -5.75
CA GLY A 72 -18.69 -5.30 -4.40
C GLY A 72 -18.61 -6.41 -3.36
N LYS A 73 -19.49 -6.34 -2.35
CA LYS A 73 -19.31 -7.03 -1.06
C LYS A 73 -19.24 -8.57 -1.13
N ILE A 74 -19.89 -9.23 -2.08
CA ILE A 74 -19.87 -10.71 -2.19
C ILE A 74 -18.51 -11.20 -2.69
N ASP A 75 -17.94 -10.55 -3.70
CA ASP A 75 -16.65 -10.90 -4.28
C ASP A 75 -15.51 -10.70 -3.26
N SER A 76 -15.63 -9.69 -2.39
CA SER A 76 -14.73 -9.46 -1.25
C SER A 76 -14.68 -10.63 -0.25
N TRP A 77 -15.70 -11.50 -0.19
CA TRP A 77 -15.73 -12.67 0.67
C TRP A 77 -15.39 -13.97 -0.06
N LEU A 78 -15.81 -14.15 -1.32
CA LEU A 78 -15.74 -15.45 -2.01
C LEU A 78 -14.56 -15.55 -3.00
N MET A 79 -13.83 -14.47 -3.26
CA MET A 79 -12.67 -14.50 -4.16
C MET A 79 -11.37 -14.80 -3.38
N PRO A 80 -10.61 -15.86 -3.74
CA PRO A 80 -9.32 -16.16 -3.11
C PRO A 80 -8.32 -15.00 -3.26
N LEU A 81 -7.49 -14.72 -2.24
CA LEU A 81 -6.55 -13.60 -2.27
C LEU A 81 -5.50 -13.67 -3.38
N THR A 82 -5.17 -14.86 -3.88
CA THR A 82 -4.32 -15.03 -5.05
C THR A 82 -4.98 -14.48 -6.31
N LYS A 83 -6.29 -14.73 -6.49
CA LYS A 83 -7.09 -14.16 -7.57
C LYS A 83 -7.43 -12.69 -7.33
N GLN A 84 -7.56 -12.26 -6.07
CA GLN A 84 -7.56 -10.84 -5.76
C GLN A 84 -6.25 -10.22 -6.21
N VAL A 85 -5.04 -10.70 -5.85
CA VAL A 85 -3.76 -10.14 -6.39
C VAL A 85 -3.63 -10.26 -7.91
N GLU A 86 -4.16 -11.29 -8.56
CA GLU A 86 -4.21 -11.35 -10.02
C GLU A 86 -5.02 -10.19 -10.61
N ILE A 87 -6.18 -9.88 -10.02
CA ILE A 87 -6.96 -8.67 -10.31
C ILE A 87 -6.29 -7.41 -9.74
N VAL A 88 -5.41 -7.54 -8.73
CA VAL A 88 -4.84 -6.44 -7.94
C VAL A 88 -3.40 -6.06 -8.29
N CYS A 89 -2.84 -6.67 -9.33
CA CYS A 89 -2.04 -5.84 -10.23
C CYS A 89 -2.86 -4.65 -10.78
N ASP A 90 -4.19 -4.65 -10.61
CA ASP A 90 -5.09 -3.48 -10.48
C ASP A 90 -5.82 -3.31 -9.09
N LYS A 91 -5.08 -3.18 -7.95
CA LYS A 91 -5.45 -2.48 -6.63
C LYS A 91 -6.28 -3.16 -5.47
N GLY A 92 -5.68 -3.42 -4.28
CA GLY A 92 -6.35 -3.96 -3.05
C GLY A 92 -5.49 -3.90 -1.75
N ASN A 93 -5.91 -4.39 -0.54
CA ASN A 93 -5.30 -4.00 0.78
C ASN A 93 -4.09 -4.82 1.39
N LEU A 94 -4.21 -6.05 1.94
CA LEU A 94 -3.03 -6.94 2.17
C LEU A 94 -2.39 -7.28 0.80
N VAL A 95 -3.34 -7.45 -0.13
CA VAL A 95 -3.29 -7.27 -1.57
C VAL A 95 -2.50 -6.00 -2.05
N ALA A 96 -2.24 -4.98 -1.22
CA ALA A 96 -1.45 -3.77 -1.57
C ALA A 96 0.04 -4.04 -1.42
N ARG A 97 0.39 -4.70 -0.33
CA ARG A 97 1.71 -5.29 -0.16
C ARG A 97 1.94 -6.35 -1.23
N GLY A 98 0.90 -7.11 -1.58
CA GLY A 98 0.85 -7.95 -2.79
C GLY A 98 1.14 -7.19 -4.10
N LEU A 99 0.48 -6.05 -4.34
CA LEU A 99 0.73 -5.18 -5.51
C LEU A 99 2.18 -4.68 -5.54
N ILE A 100 2.72 -4.26 -4.39
CA ILE A 100 4.10 -3.77 -4.26
C ILE A 100 5.11 -4.89 -4.53
N GLU A 101 4.89 -6.10 -4.01
CA GLU A 101 5.87 -7.19 -4.08
C GLU A 101 5.73 -8.03 -5.36
N PHE A 102 4.51 -8.45 -5.73
CA PHE A 102 4.29 -9.45 -6.77
C PHE A 102 4.18 -8.91 -8.20
N CYS A 103 3.70 -7.68 -8.39
CA CYS A 103 3.39 -7.17 -9.74
C CYS A 103 4.64 -6.61 -10.43
N ASP A 104 5.01 -7.21 -11.58
CA ASP A 104 6.30 -6.91 -12.20
C ASP A 104 6.34 -5.51 -12.86
N ASP A 105 5.25 -5.13 -13.52
CA ASP A 105 5.06 -3.83 -14.18
C ASP A 105 4.21 -2.85 -13.37
N GLY A 106 4.10 -3.07 -12.05
CA GLY A 106 3.32 -2.21 -11.15
C GLY A 106 3.86 -0.77 -11.06
N PRO A 107 3.00 0.24 -10.85
CA PRO A 107 3.45 1.63 -10.70
C PRO A 107 4.34 1.80 -9.46
N PRO A 108 5.35 2.69 -9.49
CA PRO A 108 6.26 2.88 -8.37
C PRO A 108 5.53 3.42 -7.14
N VAL A 109 5.43 2.59 -6.09
CA VAL A 109 4.88 2.99 -4.79
C VAL A 109 5.99 3.59 -3.94
N TYR A 110 5.80 4.84 -3.47
CA TYR A 110 6.76 5.53 -2.62
C TYR A 110 6.44 5.42 -1.13
N ASN A 111 5.16 5.44 -0.78
CA ASN A 111 4.69 5.43 0.61
C ASN A 111 3.64 4.33 0.73
N TYR A 112 3.82 3.40 1.66
CA TYR A 112 2.79 2.42 2.01
C TYR A 112 2.25 2.73 3.40
N VAL A 113 0.94 2.95 3.49
CA VAL A 113 0.22 3.19 4.75
C VAL A 113 -0.74 2.03 4.96
N SER A 114 -0.51 1.24 6.01
CA SER A 114 -1.35 0.12 6.39
C SER A 114 -2.15 0.47 7.65
N LEU A 115 -3.48 0.44 7.54
CA LEU A 115 -4.41 0.61 8.65
C LEU A 115 -4.86 -0.78 9.09
N ALA A 116 -4.29 -1.29 10.19
CA ALA A 116 -4.56 -2.63 10.72
C ALA A 116 -4.54 -3.72 9.63
N GLY A 117 -3.37 -3.93 9.00
CA GLY A 117 -3.18 -5.03 8.05
C GLY A 117 -2.52 -6.23 8.74
N PRO A 118 -3.07 -7.46 8.68
CA PRO A 118 -2.49 -8.62 9.36
C PRO A 118 -1.26 -9.17 8.60
N HIS A 119 -0.12 -8.45 8.66
CA HIS A 119 1.08 -8.72 7.87
C HIS A 119 1.79 -10.03 8.23
N ALA A 120 1.63 -10.50 9.47
CA ALA A 120 2.13 -11.80 9.92
C ALA A 120 1.04 -12.89 9.93
N GLY A 121 -0.19 -12.55 9.50
CA GLY A 121 -1.35 -13.43 9.47
C GLY A 121 -2.31 -13.23 10.64
N GLU A 122 -3.39 -14.02 10.63
CA GLU A 122 -4.42 -14.02 11.67
C GLU A 122 -4.60 -15.45 12.23
N SER A 123 -4.64 -15.57 13.56
CA SER A 123 -4.83 -16.84 14.27
C SER A 123 -6.30 -17.17 14.56
N SER A 124 -7.17 -16.17 14.48
CA SER A 124 -8.62 -16.29 14.49
C SER A 124 -9.20 -16.35 13.08
N VAL A 125 -10.44 -16.83 12.98
CA VAL A 125 -11.29 -16.57 11.82
C VAL A 125 -12.64 -16.09 12.33
N PRO A 126 -13.06 -14.86 12.03
CA PRO A 126 -14.44 -14.48 12.14
C PRO A 126 -15.21 -15.26 11.07
N PHE A 127 -15.92 -16.31 11.51
CA PHE A 127 -16.80 -17.19 10.73
C PHE A 127 -16.07 -18.24 9.85
N CYS A 128 -16.34 -19.52 10.10
CA CYS A 128 -15.70 -20.65 9.41
C CYS A 128 -16.24 -20.89 7.99
N GLY A 129 -15.34 -21.17 7.03
CA GLY A 129 -15.68 -21.69 5.71
C GLY A 129 -14.48 -21.69 4.76
N ASP A 130 -14.20 -22.82 4.11
CA ASP A 130 -12.96 -23.06 3.33
C ASP A 130 -12.85 -22.29 2.00
N HIS A 131 -13.79 -21.37 1.74
CA HIS A 131 -13.86 -20.56 0.52
C HIS A 131 -13.88 -19.04 0.82
N LEU A 132 -13.58 -18.64 2.06
CA LEU A 132 -13.62 -17.23 2.46
C LEU A 132 -12.27 -16.54 2.25
N ALA A 133 -12.29 -15.28 1.83
CA ALA A 133 -11.11 -14.45 1.55
C ALA A 133 -10.06 -14.40 2.69
N PRO A 134 -10.40 -14.50 4.00
CA PRO A 134 -9.39 -14.59 5.06
C PRO A 134 -8.44 -15.78 4.94
N SER A 135 -8.85 -16.88 4.29
CA SER A 135 -8.08 -18.13 4.17
C SER A 135 -6.64 -17.97 3.66
N GLY A 136 -6.36 -16.94 2.85
CA GLY A 136 -5.01 -16.68 2.36
C GLY A 136 -4.05 -16.06 3.38
N TYR A 137 -4.52 -15.63 4.57
CA TYR A 137 -3.65 -15.13 5.66
C TYR A 137 -3.96 -15.72 7.04
N ILE A 138 -4.82 -16.73 7.15
CA ILE A 138 -4.92 -17.53 8.39
C ILE A 138 -3.57 -18.19 8.66
N LYS A 139 -3.06 -18.06 9.88
CA LYS A 139 -1.85 -18.70 10.40
C LYS A 139 -2.13 -19.18 11.82
N ILE A 140 -2.33 -20.48 12.02
CA ILE A 140 -2.58 -21.03 13.37
C ILE A 140 -1.23 -21.35 14.02
N PRO A 141 -0.87 -20.75 15.18
CA PRO A 141 0.45 -20.93 15.79
C PRO A 141 0.83 -22.39 16.05
N ASN A 142 -0.15 -23.19 16.49
CA ASN A 142 0.05 -24.60 16.81
C ASN A 142 -0.01 -25.54 15.59
N ASP A 143 -0.22 -25.01 14.37
CA ASP A 143 -0.28 -25.79 13.13
C ASP A 143 0.36 -25.05 11.94
N ILE A 144 1.62 -24.63 12.13
CA ILE A 144 2.48 -24.10 11.07
C ILE A 144 2.61 -25.06 9.87
N PRO A 145 2.68 -26.40 10.02
CA PRO A 145 2.71 -27.33 8.89
C PRO A 145 1.49 -27.23 7.98
N GLU A 146 0.26 -27.20 8.52
CA GLU A 146 -0.93 -27.05 7.67
C GLU A 146 -1.03 -25.64 7.10
N TYR A 147 -0.62 -24.60 7.82
CA TYR A 147 -0.52 -23.22 7.28
C TYR A 147 0.39 -23.17 6.04
N MET A 148 1.60 -23.72 6.10
CA MET A 148 2.56 -23.76 4.99
C MET A 148 2.06 -24.60 3.80
N LYS A 149 1.18 -25.58 4.05
CA LYS A 149 0.59 -26.47 3.04
C LYS A 149 -0.66 -25.89 2.38
N SER A 150 -1.57 -25.30 3.16
CA SER A 150 -2.88 -24.82 2.72
C SER A 150 -2.83 -23.38 2.21
N SER A 151 -2.19 -22.46 2.94
CA SER A 151 -2.20 -21.03 2.60
C SER A 151 -1.35 -20.75 1.37
N LYS A 152 -1.99 -20.29 0.28
CA LYS A 152 -1.33 -20.03 -1.00
C LYS A 152 -0.85 -18.58 -1.16
N TYR A 153 -1.11 -17.74 -0.16
CA TYR A 153 -0.90 -16.30 -0.27
C TYR A 153 0.15 -15.79 0.73
N LEU A 154 -0.16 -15.80 2.03
CA LEU A 154 0.73 -15.22 3.05
C LEU A 154 2.13 -15.87 3.12
N PRO A 155 2.30 -17.22 3.08
CA PRO A 155 3.65 -17.82 3.06
C PRO A 155 4.50 -17.39 1.86
N LYS A 156 3.85 -17.10 0.72
CA LYS A 156 4.52 -16.57 -0.47
C LYS A 156 4.87 -15.09 -0.30
N LEU A 157 3.94 -14.29 0.23
CA LEU A 157 4.12 -12.86 0.46
C LEU A 157 5.23 -12.58 1.48
N ASN A 158 5.33 -13.40 2.53
CA ASN A 158 6.38 -13.29 3.56
C ASN A 158 7.71 -13.97 3.17
N ASN A 159 7.84 -14.52 1.95
CA ASN A 159 9.00 -15.32 1.54
C ASN A 159 9.33 -16.48 2.51
N GLU A 160 8.31 -17.06 3.15
CA GLU A 160 8.46 -18.14 4.13
C GLU A 160 8.75 -19.48 3.43
N ILE A 161 8.18 -19.73 2.24
CA ILE A 161 8.37 -20.98 1.48
C ILE A 161 9.82 -21.08 0.93
N PRO A 162 10.68 -21.99 1.43
CA PRO A 162 12.12 -21.94 1.13
C PRO A 162 12.47 -22.04 -0.36
N ASN A 163 11.77 -22.90 -1.09
CA ASN A 163 12.01 -23.16 -2.52
C ASN A 163 11.27 -22.20 -3.47
N GLN A 164 10.56 -21.19 -2.94
CA GLN A 164 9.81 -20.20 -3.73
C GLN A 164 10.14 -18.75 -3.35
N ARG A 165 11.20 -18.54 -2.56
CA ARG A 165 11.68 -17.21 -2.19
C ARG A 165 12.09 -16.41 -3.43
N ASN A 166 11.69 -15.14 -3.47
CA ASN A 166 11.96 -14.26 -4.59
C ASN A 166 12.58 -12.95 -4.08
N SER A 167 13.84 -12.68 -4.45
CA SER A 167 14.56 -11.47 -4.03
C SER A 167 13.89 -10.20 -4.53
N THR A 168 13.23 -10.24 -5.70
CA THR A 168 12.55 -9.09 -6.28
C THR A 168 11.42 -8.57 -5.38
N TYR A 169 10.76 -9.44 -4.60
CA TYR A 169 9.73 -9.04 -3.64
C TYR A 169 10.32 -8.13 -2.55
N LYS A 170 11.44 -8.57 -1.96
CA LYS A 170 12.25 -7.78 -1.03
C LYS A 170 12.75 -6.48 -1.67
N ASP A 171 13.29 -6.56 -2.88
CA ASP A 171 13.85 -5.40 -3.59
C ASP A 171 12.79 -4.35 -3.94
N ARG A 172 11.52 -4.74 -4.12
CA ARG A 172 10.40 -3.81 -4.30
C ARG A 172 9.94 -3.21 -2.98
N PHE A 173 9.71 -4.04 -1.96
CA PHE A 173 9.26 -3.55 -0.65
C PHE A 173 10.27 -2.61 0.01
N THR A 174 11.57 -2.86 -0.16
CA THR A 174 12.65 -1.99 0.35
C THR A 174 12.87 -0.69 -0.43
N ARG A 175 12.19 -0.47 -1.57
CA ARG A 175 12.20 0.83 -2.29
C ARG A 175 11.20 1.84 -1.72
N LEU A 176 10.32 1.43 -0.81
CA LEU A 176 9.43 2.34 -0.11
C LEU A 176 10.24 3.40 0.64
N LYS A 177 9.94 4.68 0.40
CA LYS A 177 10.50 5.82 1.15
C LYS A 177 9.94 5.87 2.57
N ASN A 178 8.65 5.53 2.72
CA ASN A 178 7.97 5.48 4.01
C ASN A 178 7.10 4.22 4.10
N LEU A 179 7.28 3.49 5.19
CA LEU A 179 6.41 2.39 5.63
C LEU A 179 5.70 2.84 6.91
N VAL A 180 4.41 3.11 6.83
CA VAL A 180 3.59 3.53 7.98
C VAL A 180 2.64 2.40 8.33
N LEU A 181 2.81 1.82 9.51
CA LEU A 181 1.98 0.74 10.02
C LEU A 181 1.20 1.23 11.24
N ILE A 182 -0.12 1.25 11.15
CA ILE A 182 -1.02 1.69 12.21
C ILE A 182 -1.71 0.46 12.80
N MET A 183 -1.45 0.20 14.07
CA MET A 183 -2.12 -0.80 14.90
C MET A 183 -3.12 -0.09 15.81
N PHE A 184 -4.34 -0.59 15.93
CA PHE A 184 -5.29 -0.08 16.92
C PHE A 184 -5.05 -0.75 18.27
N GLN A 185 -5.01 0.05 19.35
CA GLN A 185 -4.67 -0.44 20.69
C GLN A 185 -5.67 -1.48 21.19
N ASP A 186 -6.96 -1.27 20.91
CA ASP A 186 -8.09 -2.09 21.35
C ASP A 186 -8.71 -2.88 20.19
N ASP A 187 -7.89 -3.28 19.20
CA ASP A 187 -8.34 -4.13 18.09
C ASP A 187 -8.78 -5.51 18.63
N THR A 188 -10.01 -5.91 18.30
CA THR A 188 -10.57 -7.23 18.62
C THR A 188 -10.92 -8.05 17.37
N VAL A 189 -10.58 -7.53 16.18
CA VAL A 189 -10.82 -8.20 14.89
C VAL A 189 -9.57 -8.96 14.47
N ILE A 190 -8.40 -8.33 14.56
CA ILE A 190 -7.13 -8.97 14.21
C ILE A 190 -6.51 -9.58 15.46
N VAL A 191 -6.37 -10.92 15.47
CA VAL A 191 -5.71 -11.65 16.55
C VAL A 191 -4.49 -12.42 15.98
N PRO A 192 -3.25 -12.13 16.41
CA PRO A 192 -2.84 -11.09 17.37
C PRO A 192 -2.81 -9.71 16.67
N LYS A 193 -3.23 -8.65 17.38
CA LYS A 193 -3.26 -7.28 16.81
C LYS A 193 -1.89 -6.79 16.37
N GLU A 194 -0.84 -7.30 17.02
CA GLU A 194 0.58 -7.10 16.72
C GLU A 194 0.96 -7.52 15.29
N SER A 195 0.14 -8.33 14.61
CA SER A 195 0.25 -8.63 13.18
C SER A 195 0.19 -7.37 12.30
N SER A 196 -0.48 -6.31 12.78
CA SER A 196 -0.44 -4.95 12.21
C SER A 196 0.99 -4.39 12.06
N TRP A 197 1.92 -4.84 12.90
CA TRP A 197 3.33 -4.43 12.96
C TRP A 197 4.29 -5.59 12.63
N PHE A 198 3.84 -6.58 11.84
CA PHE A 198 4.58 -7.82 11.53
C PHE A 198 4.91 -8.70 12.75
N GLY A 199 4.35 -8.41 13.94
CA GLY A 199 4.48 -9.25 15.12
C GLY A 199 3.56 -10.47 15.06
N PHE A 200 3.98 -11.58 15.65
CA PHE A 200 3.16 -12.77 15.76
C PHE A 200 3.45 -13.51 17.08
N TYR A 201 2.72 -14.60 17.33
CA TYR A 201 3.09 -15.54 18.37
C TYR A 201 4.48 -16.15 18.08
N PRO A 202 5.25 -16.51 19.12
CA PRO A 202 6.50 -17.27 18.96
C PRO A 202 6.29 -18.61 18.23
N ASP A 203 7.33 -19.07 17.55
CA ASP A 203 7.46 -20.43 17.00
C ASP A 203 7.71 -21.48 18.10
#